data_AF-A0A8J2ES52-F1
#
_entry.id   AF-A0A8J2ES52-F1
#
_cell.length_a   1.000
_cell.length_b   1.000
_cell.length_c   1.000
_cell.angle_alpha   90.00
_cell.angle_beta   90.00
_cell.angle_gamma   90.00
#
_symmetry.space_group_name_H-M   'P 1'
#
loop_
_entity.id
_entity.type
_entity.pdbx_description
1 polymer ?
#
loop_
_entity_poly.entity_id
_entity_poly.type
_entity_poly.pdbx_seq_one_letter_code
_entity_poly.pdbx_strand_id
1 'polypeptide(L)'
;MFFGAEEFSQPLDKWNVSRVKFFAELFRDATSFNQSLKSWDVFSARDMRYMFAGANSFDPSSILQWELGKIEVKKLESIFTDEAKLIQTLSAWGFQDLSKLLEKITSKR
;
A
#
# COMPACT_ATOMS: atom_id res chain seq x y z
N MET A 1 -0.39 -1.53 14.18
CA MET A 1 -0.97 -0.54 15.11
C MET A 1 -2.49 -0.45 14.96
N PHE A 2 -3.05 -0.65 13.76
CA PHE A 2 -4.50 -0.71 13.51
C PHE A 2 -4.91 -2.05 12.88
N PHE A 3 -4.16 -3.11 13.19
CA PHE A 3 -4.49 -4.47 12.76
C PHE A 3 -5.86 -4.86 13.33
N GLY A 4 -6.79 -5.30 12.47
CA GLY A 4 -8.15 -5.71 12.83
C GLY A 4 -9.02 -4.56 13.34
N ALA A 5 -8.62 -3.30 13.17
CA ALA A 5 -9.41 -2.15 13.57
C ALA A 5 -10.46 -1.84 12.49
N GLU A 6 -11.48 -2.71 12.38
CA GLU A 6 -12.49 -2.70 11.30
C GLU A 6 -13.16 -1.33 11.12
N GLU A 7 -13.42 -0.62 12.22
CA GLU A 7 -14.10 0.70 12.24
C GLU A 7 -13.13 1.89 12.14
N PHE A 8 -11.82 1.65 12.02
CA PHE A 8 -10.83 2.74 12.02
C PHE A 8 -10.85 3.53 10.70
N SER A 9 -11.27 4.78 10.77
CA SER A 9 -11.35 5.71 9.63
C SER A 9 -10.95 7.15 10.00
N GLN A 10 -10.15 7.32 11.06
CA GLN A 10 -9.74 8.63 11.55
C GLN A 10 -8.66 9.26 10.65
N PRO A 11 -8.65 10.59 10.48
CA PRO A 11 -7.68 11.27 9.63
C PRO A 11 -6.25 11.11 10.16
N LEU A 12 -5.32 10.82 9.23
CA LEU A 12 -3.89 10.58 9.50
C LEU A 12 -2.95 11.57 8.79
N ASP A 13 -3.51 12.63 8.22
CA ASP A 13 -2.82 13.64 7.43
C ASP A 13 -1.70 14.35 8.22
N LYS A 14 -1.87 14.48 9.54
CA LYS A 14 -0.90 15.14 10.45
C LYS A 14 0.22 14.23 10.96
N TRP A 15 0.21 12.94 10.61
CA TRP A 15 1.20 11.99 11.12
C TRP A 15 2.52 12.13 10.38
N ASN A 16 3.58 12.50 11.09
CA ASN A 16 4.93 12.48 10.55
C ASN A 16 5.53 11.08 10.67
N VAL A 17 5.54 10.34 9.55
CA VAL A 17 6.07 8.98 9.48
C VAL A 17 7.46 8.88 8.84
N SER A 18 8.12 10.01 8.56
CA SER A 18 9.41 10.09 7.84
C SER A 18 10.56 9.30 8.47
N ARG A 19 10.45 8.93 9.76
CA ARG A 19 11.46 8.13 10.49
C ARG A 19 11.00 6.70 10.78
N VAL A 20 9.76 6.35 10.46
CA VAL A 20 9.20 5.02 10.72
C VAL A 20 9.80 4.04 9.71
N LYS A 21 10.29 2.90 10.22
CA LYS A 21 10.96 1.87 9.40
C LYS A 21 10.08 0.65 9.15
N PHE A 22 9.06 0.42 9.97
CA PHE A 22 8.25 -0.80 9.93
C PHE A 22 6.76 -0.42 9.92
N PHE A 23 6.11 -0.69 8.80
CA PHE A 23 4.68 -0.50 8.53
C PHE A 23 3.97 -1.84 8.29
N ALA A 24 4.65 -2.95 8.54
CA ALA A 24 4.08 -4.27 8.35
C ALA A 24 2.73 -4.38 9.08
N GLU A 25 1.71 -4.83 8.34
CA GLU A 25 0.35 -5.08 8.85
C GLU A 25 -0.32 -3.85 9.51
N LEU A 26 0.11 -2.62 9.20
CA LEU A 26 -0.35 -1.44 9.95
C LEU A 26 -1.87 -1.24 9.90
N PHE A 27 -2.49 -1.46 8.74
CA PHE A 27 -3.94 -1.37 8.48
C PHE A 27 -4.53 -2.70 8.01
N ARG A 28 -3.87 -3.81 8.34
CA ARG A 28 -4.38 -5.12 7.97
C ARG A 28 -5.75 -5.33 8.62
N ASP A 29 -6.72 -5.77 7.83
CA ASP A 29 -8.12 -6.01 8.22
C ASP A 29 -8.85 -4.76 8.77
N ALA A 30 -8.32 -3.55 8.54
CA ALA A 30 -9.03 -2.29 8.80
C ALA A 30 -10.04 -2.00 7.67
N THR A 31 -11.13 -2.77 7.66
CA THR A 31 -12.07 -2.84 6.54
C THR A 31 -12.67 -1.49 6.15
N SER A 32 -12.96 -0.60 7.11
CA SER A 32 -13.52 0.73 6.87
C SER A 32 -12.48 1.83 6.58
N PHE A 33 -11.19 1.50 6.60
CA PHE A 33 -10.13 2.49 6.39
C PHE A 33 -10.09 2.97 4.94
N ASN A 34 -10.38 4.26 4.73
CA ASN A 34 -10.40 4.92 3.41
C ASN A 34 -9.70 6.28 3.39
N GLN A 35 -8.91 6.57 4.44
CA GLN A 35 -8.31 7.89 4.62
C GLN A 35 -7.09 8.09 3.72
N SER A 36 -6.87 9.34 3.32
CA SER A 36 -5.75 9.67 2.44
C SER A 36 -4.41 9.60 3.16
N LEU A 37 -3.43 8.94 2.54
CA LEU A 37 -2.04 8.84 3.05
C LEU A 37 -1.05 9.66 2.22
N LYS A 38 -1.53 10.66 1.47
CA LYS A 38 -0.70 11.50 0.58
C LYS A 38 0.43 12.24 1.30
N SER A 39 0.25 12.57 2.58
CA SER A 39 1.26 13.29 3.38
C SER A 39 2.35 12.39 3.97
N TRP A 40 2.21 11.06 3.84
CA TRP A 40 3.14 10.12 4.45
C TRP A 40 4.42 10.00 3.63
N ASP A 41 5.54 10.37 4.22
CA ASP A 41 6.87 10.06 3.72
C ASP A 41 7.29 8.66 4.19
N VAL A 42 7.17 7.68 3.29
CA VAL A 42 7.52 6.27 3.56
C VAL A 42 8.92 5.90 3.04
N PHE A 43 9.77 6.85 2.65
CA PHE A 43 11.09 6.52 2.07
C PHE A 43 12.08 5.89 3.07
N SER A 44 11.85 6.09 4.37
CA SER A 44 12.59 5.39 5.44
C SER A 44 12.09 3.96 5.69
N ALA A 45 11.00 3.53 5.05
CA ALA A 45 10.38 2.23 5.28
C ALA A 45 11.28 1.08 4.81
N ARG A 46 11.50 0.13 5.71
CA ARG A 46 12.21 -1.13 5.47
C ARG A 46 11.25 -2.29 5.28
N ASP A 47 10.10 -2.25 5.94
CA ASP A 47 9.07 -3.29 5.87
C ASP A 47 7.69 -2.66 5.76
N MET A 48 6.93 -3.05 4.75
CA MET A 48 5.54 -2.61 4.51
C MET A 48 4.64 -3.80 4.16
N ARG A 49 5.08 -5.02 4.47
CA ARG A 49 4.36 -6.25 4.11
C ARG A 49 2.97 -6.23 4.74
N TYR A 50 1.98 -6.63 3.95
CA TYR A 50 0.57 -6.78 4.32
C TYR A 50 -0.07 -5.52 4.91
N MET A 51 0.50 -4.33 4.64
CA MET A 51 0.05 -3.08 5.24
C MET A 51 -1.44 -2.80 5.02
N PHE A 52 -1.98 -3.16 3.84
CA PHE A 52 -3.40 -2.98 3.48
C PHE A 52 -4.10 -4.31 3.18
N ALA A 53 -3.56 -5.44 3.64
CA ALA A 53 -4.21 -6.73 3.46
C ALA A 53 -5.59 -6.72 4.15
N GLY A 54 -6.67 -7.05 3.44
CA GLY A 54 -8.04 -7.01 4.00
C GLY A 54 -8.63 -5.61 4.27
N ALA A 55 -7.92 -4.52 3.94
CA ALA A 55 -8.42 -3.15 4.10
C ALA A 55 -9.38 -2.79 2.95
N ASN A 56 -10.57 -3.40 2.91
CA ASN A 56 -11.46 -3.45 1.75
C ASN A 56 -11.85 -2.07 1.19
N SER A 57 -12.16 -1.10 2.05
CA SER A 57 -12.54 0.27 1.63
C SER A 57 -11.37 1.19 1.26
N PHE A 58 -10.12 0.74 1.37
CA PHE A 58 -8.96 1.56 1.07
C PHE A 58 -8.84 1.84 -0.44
N ASP A 59 -8.76 3.12 -0.80
CA ASP A 59 -8.47 3.57 -2.17
C ASP A 59 -6.95 3.75 -2.38
N PRO A 60 -6.32 2.90 -3.23
CA PRO A 60 -4.89 3.01 -3.51
C PRO A 60 -4.49 4.29 -4.25
N SER A 61 -5.44 5.05 -4.83
CA SER A 61 -5.14 6.36 -5.42
C SER A 61 -4.55 7.36 -4.40
N SER A 62 -4.80 7.10 -3.11
CA SER A 62 -4.27 7.91 -2.01
C SER A 62 -2.76 7.81 -1.84
N ILE A 63 -2.11 6.77 -2.37
CA ILE A 63 -0.66 6.56 -2.25
C ILE A 63 0.10 6.86 -3.55
N LEU A 64 -0.55 7.48 -4.54
CA LEU A 64 0.10 7.71 -5.84
C LEU A 64 1.36 8.59 -5.74
N GLN A 65 1.44 9.44 -4.71
CA GLN A 65 2.56 10.35 -4.45
C GLN A 65 3.79 9.67 -3.85
N TRP A 66 3.72 8.37 -3.48
CA TRP A 66 4.85 7.66 -2.87
C TRP A 66 6.00 7.32 -3.86
N GLU A 67 5.96 7.84 -5.09
CA GLU A 67 6.96 7.73 -6.17
C GLU A 67 7.68 6.37 -6.27
N LEU A 68 7.25 5.57 -7.25
CA LEU A 68 7.79 4.26 -7.63
C LEU A 68 9.32 4.17 -7.78
N GLY A 69 10.01 5.26 -8.13
CA GLY A 69 11.45 5.24 -8.35
C GLY A 69 12.27 4.83 -7.12
N LYS A 70 11.65 4.87 -5.93
CA LYS A 70 12.28 4.52 -4.64
C LYS A 70 11.69 3.26 -4.00
N ILE A 71 10.57 2.74 -4.52
CA ILE A 71 9.92 1.53 -4.01
C ILE A 71 10.01 0.43 -5.07
N GLU A 72 10.72 -0.66 -4.75
CA GLU A 72 10.78 -1.82 -5.64
C GLU A 72 9.38 -2.39 -5.89
N VAL A 73 9.06 -2.70 -7.15
CA VAL A 73 7.73 -3.22 -7.53
C VAL A 73 7.32 -4.47 -6.73
N LYS A 74 8.28 -5.33 -6.34
CA LYS A 74 8.04 -6.49 -5.48
C LYS A 74 7.55 -6.12 -4.07
N LYS A 75 7.95 -4.96 -3.55
CA LYS A 75 7.44 -4.48 -2.26
C LYS A 75 5.95 -4.15 -2.35
N LEU A 76 5.46 -3.72 -3.52
CA LEU A 76 4.03 -3.43 -3.74
C LEU A 76 3.16 -4.67 -3.68
N GLU A 77 3.60 -5.78 -4.27
CA GLU A 77 2.92 -7.09 -4.10
C GLU A 77 2.82 -7.45 -2.62
N SER A 78 3.89 -7.20 -1.87
CA SER A 78 3.85 -7.49 -0.45
C SER A 78 2.93 -6.56 0.32
N ILE A 79 2.73 -5.31 -0.12
CA ILE A 79 1.85 -4.32 0.50
C ILE A 79 0.37 -4.66 0.26
N PHE A 80 0.04 -5.15 -0.93
CA PHE A 80 -1.32 -5.49 -1.36
C PHE A 80 -1.47 -7.01 -1.58
N THR A 81 -2.27 -7.67 -0.76
CA THR A 81 -2.64 -9.09 -0.99
C THR A 81 -3.71 -9.28 -2.05
N ASP A 82 -4.36 -8.19 -2.45
CA ASP A 82 -5.43 -8.14 -3.43
C ASP A 82 -4.87 -7.72 -4.79
N GLU A 83 -4.95 -8.62 -5.77
CA GLU A 83 -4.47 -8.40 -7.13
C GLU A 83 -5.21 -7.25 -7.83
N ALA A 84 -6.50 -7.07 -7.58
CA ALA A 84 -7.28 -5.99 -8.17
C ALA A 84 -6.79 -4.63 -7.67
N LYS A 85 -6.47 -4.52 -6.37
CA LYS A 85 -5.88 -3.29 -5.80
C LYS A 85 -4.47 -3.03 -6.31
N LEU A 86 -3.68 -4.08 -6.47
CA LEU A 86 -2.35 -3.97 -7.07
C LEU A 86 -2.45 -3.46 -8.51
N ILE A 87 -3.33 -4.05 -9.33
CA ILE A 87 -3.60 -3.63 -10.72
C ILE A 87 -4.09 -2.20 -10.76
N GLN A 88 -5.04 -1.81 -9.90
CA GLN A 88 -5.56 -0.45 -9.83
C GLN A 88 -4.44 0.55 -9.52
N THR A 89 -3.57 0.22 -8.55
CA THR A 89 -2.41 1.06 -8.17
C THR A 89 -1.44 1.20 -9.33
N LEU A 90 -1.05 0.10 -9.97
CA LEU A 90 -0.11 0.11 -11.09
C LEU A 90 -0.69 0.85 -12.32
N SER A 91 -1.98 0.67 -12.59
CA SER A 91 -2.69 1.39 -13.66
C SER A 91 -2.70 2.90 -13.39
N ALA A 92 -3.01 3.30 -12.16
CA ALA A 92 -3.02 4.70 -11.76
C ALA A 92 -1.61 5.33 -11.78
N TRP A 93 -0.57 4.51 -11.67
CA TRP A 93 0.82 4.91 -11.89
C TRP A 93 1.28 4.90 -13.35
N GLY A 94 0.39 4.57 -14.30
CA GLY A 94 0.67 4.67 -15.72
C GLY A 94 1.45 3.49 -16.31
N PHE A 95 1.52 2.35 -15.62
CA PHE A 95 2.10 1.13 -16.21
C PHE A 95 1.20 0.57 -17.31
N GLN A 96 1.77 0.41 -18.52
CA GLN A 96 1.01 -0.04 -19.69
C GLN A 96 1.06 -1.56 -19.93
N ASP A 97 2.10 -2.26 -19.46
CA ASP A 97 2.27 -3.72 -19.64
C ASP A 97 2.16 -4.45 -18.29
N LEU A 98 0.93 -4.49 -17.77
CA LEU A 98 0.64 -5.10 -16.47
C LEU A 98 0.77 -6.63 -16.51
N SER A 99 0.47 -7.28 -17.64
CA SER A 99 0.50 -8.75 -17.74
C SER A 99 1.91 -9.30 -17.53
N LYS A 100 2.94 -8.73 -18.19
CA LYS A 100 4.33 -9.17 -17.97
C LYS A 100 4.88 -8.82 -16.59
N LEU A 101 4.42 -7.70 -16.02
CA LEU A 101 4.78 -7.33 -14.65
C LEU A 101 4.18 -8.33 -13.66
N LEU A 102 2.90 -8.64 -13.80
CA LEU A 102 2.20 -9.60 -12.95
C LEU A 102 2.77 -11.01 -13.11
N GLU A 103 3.12 -11.46 -14.31
CA GLU A 103 3.82 -12.73 -14.51
C GLU A 103 5.16 -12.76 -13.75
N LYS A 104 5.99 -11.72 -13.89
CA LYS A 104 7.30 -11.65 -13.19
C LYS A 104 7.19 -11.56 -11.67
N ILE A 105 6.09 -10.99 -11.18
CA ILE A 105 5.80 -10.81 -9.76
C ILE A 105 5.25 -12.14 -9.18
N THR A 106 4.26 -12.74 -9.84
CA THR A 106 3.55 -13.93 -9.35
C THR A 106 4.31 -15.24 -9.60
N SER A 107 5.17 -15.34 -10.62
CA SER A 107 5.92 -16.58 -10.92
C SER A 107 7.05 -16.90 -9.92
N LYS A 108 7.19 -16.12 -8.83
CA LYS A 108 8.15 -16.36 -7.75
C LYS A 108 7.52 -16.90 -6.46
N ARG A 109 6.23 -17.29 -6.49
CA ARG A 109 5.62 -18.09 -5.43
C ARG A 109 5.91 -19.58 -5.59
#